data_AF-A0A9P9P372-F1
#
_entry.id   AF-A0A9P9P372-F1
#
_cell.length_a   1.000
_cell.length_b   1.000
_cell.length_c   1.000
_cell.angle_alpha   90.00
_cell.angle_beta   90.00
_cell.angle_gamma   90.00
#
_symmetry.space_group_name_H-M   'P 1'
#
loop_
_entity.id
_entity.type
_entity.pdbx_description
1 polymer ?
#
loop_
_entity_poly.entity_id
_entity_poly.type
_entity_poly.pdbx_seq_one_letter_code
_entity_poly.pdbx_strand_id
1 'polypeptide(L)'
;MKTLATALALVSSAQAGLRFPCSTLTFQRLDPAAQPGAFPSAHVHHIVGGNAFNATMNGDVGERATCTTCQMAEDFSNYWTATLYFKHPTNGSYHRVQPIPVQPLLGGSDGAKGGLTVYYTQFDLSKDNLAQNKVKAFPPGFRMTVGNPASTSKNHAGLSYQCMTGGNRGTITNTMPTKPCTGGIFTTHHFPPCWDGKNLDSPDHQSHTYNTVTSEGFTNAPKCPASHPVRVPQVTFETVWDTSKFNSMWNNGAPNPFVWSFEGSSTGYGTHADYMFGWKGDSLQKAMDKSECFYDGCGSIKKQQMNVANQCTVKDFVGEQTDGWLKELPGMAMA
;
A
#
# COMPACT_ATOMS: atom_id res chain seq x y z
N MET A 1 20.26 24.40 39.55
CA MET A 1 19.74 23.03 39.44
C MET A 1 19.15 22.87 38.04
N LYS A 2 19.77 22.05 37.18
CA LYS A 2 19.30 21.81 35.81
C LYS A 2 18.20 20.75 35.87
N THR A 3 16.98 21.12 35.55
CA THR A 3 15.85 20.19 35.40
C THR A 3 16.03 19.40 34.09
N LEU A 4 16.30 18.10 34.22
CA LEU A 4 16.24 17.15 33.12
C LEU A 4 14.77 16.90 32.80
N ALA A 5 14.29 17.38 31.65
CA ALA A 5 12.99 16.98 31.11
C ALA A 5 13.18 15.66 30.34
N THR A 6 12.85 14.55 30.98
CA THR A 6 12.81 13.23 30.33
C THR A 6 11.57 13.19 29.43
N ALA A 7 11.78 13.32 28.11
CA ALA A 7 10.73 13.06 27.14
C ALA A 7 10.47 11.55 27.10
N LEU A 8 9.40 11.09 27.76
CA LEU A 8 8.86 9.75 27.54
C LEU A 8 8.23 9.73 26.15
N ALA A 9 8.98 9.22 25.16
CA ALA A 9 8.38 8.74 23.93
C ALA A 9 7.50 7.54 24.30
N LEU A 10 6.18 7.72 24.27
CA LEU A 10 5.23 6.60 24.30
C LEU A 10 5.42 5.83 22.98
N VAL A 11 6.39 4.91 22.98
CA VAL A 11 6.43 3.83 22.01
C VAL A 11 5.25 2.95 22.38
N SER A 12 4.11 3.13 21.72
CA SER A 12 3.09 2.10 21.72
C SER A 12 3.78 0.86 21.16
N SER A 13 4.10 -0.09 22.03
CA SER A 13 4.54 -1.42 21.62
C SER A 13 3.41 -1.98 20.78
N ALA A 14 3.55 -1.97 19.46
CA ALA A 14 2.69 -2.82 18.67
C ALA A 14 3.07 -4.26 19.04
N GLN A 15 2.07 -5.08 19.32
CA GLN A 15 2.18 -6.42 19.87
C GLN A 15 1.62 -7.46 18.89
N ALA A 16 1.03 -7.03 17.76
CA ALA A 16 0.41 -7.93 16.80
C ALA A 16 0.51 -7.41 15.35
N GLY A 17 1.00 -8.26 14.46
CA GLY A 17 1.12 -8.06 13.03
C GLY A 17 2.55 -7.91 12.48
N LEU A 18 2.68 -8.23 11.19
CA LEU A 18 3.85 -7.91 10.39
C LEU A 18 3.80 -6.45 9.95
N ARG A 19 4.97 -5.82 9.95
CA ARG A 19 5.20 -4.48 9.39
C ARG A 19 6.59 -4.46 8.78
N PHE A 20 6.67 -4.19 7.49
CA PHE A 20 7.95 -4.23 6.78
C PHE A 20 7.95 -3.33 5.55
N PRO A 21 9.13 -2.82 5.14
CA PRO A 21 9.23 -2.10 3.88
C PRO A 21 9.28 -3.04 2.68
N CYS A 22 8.77 -2.57 1.56
CA CYS A 22 9.09 -3.07 0.24
C CYS A 22 9.55 -1.90 -0.63
N SER A 23 10.72 -2.01 -1.26
CA SER A 23 11.22 -1.01 -2.20
C SER A 23 10.39 -0.99 -3.48
N THR A 24 10.45 0.12 -4.21
CA THR A 24 9.86 0.23 -5.55
C THR A 24 10.41 -0.87 -6.47
N LEU A 25 9.51 -1.69 -7.03
CA LEU A 25 9.84 -2.61 -8.10
C LEU A 25 9.78 -1.88 -9.45
N THR A 26 8.68 -1.16 -9.71
CA THR A 26 8.53 -0.39 -10.96
C THR A 26 7.39 0.63 -10.88
N PHE A 27 7.36 1.53 -11.86
CA PHE A 27 6.22 2.41 -12.15
C PHE A 27 5.85 2.23 -13.62
N GLN A 28 4.71 1.60 -13.89
CA GLN A 28 4.27 1.28 -15.23
C GLN A 28 2.75 1.31 -15.31
N ARG A 29 2.21 1.47 -16.51
CA ARG A 29 0.79 1.20 -16.80
C ARG A 29 0.58 -0.30 -16.96
N LEU A 30 0.58 -1.01 -15.85
CA LEU A 30 0.22 -2.42 -15.77
C LEU A 30 -0.76 -2.61 -14.61
N ASP A 31 -1.90 -3.22 -14.92
CA ASP A 31 -2.93 -3.55 -13.93
C ASP A 31 -3.47 -4.96 -14.19
N PRO A 32 -2.76 -6.00 -13.77
CA PRO A 32 -3.17 -7.37 -14.04
C PRO A 32 -4.39 -7.83 -13.24
N ALA A 33 -4.84 -7.04 -12.25
CA ALA A 33 -6.13 -7.28 -11.59
C ALA A 33 -7.24 -6.74 -12.48
N ALA A 34 -7.29 -5.42 -12.71
CA ALA A 34 -8.42 -4.79 -13.40
C ALA A 34 -8.39 -4.93 -14.94
N GLN A 35 -7.20 -5.04 -15.54
CA GLN A 35 -6.99 -5.10 -16.99
C GLN A 35 -6.00 -6.20 -17.38
N PRO A 36 -6.31 -7.48 -17.08
CA PRO A 36 -5.41 -8.59 -17.35
C PRO A 36 -5.06 -8.68 -18.84
N GLY A 37 -3.76 -8.71 -19.12
CA GLY A 37 -3.18 -8.75 -20.46
C GLY A 37 -3.00 -7.38 -21.12
N ALA A 38 -3.43 -6.28 -20.50
CA ALA A 38 -3.21 -4.94 -21.02
C ALA A 38 -1.80 -4.44 -20.71
N PHE A 39 -1.08 -3.99 -21.75
CA PHE A 39 0.20 -3.30 -21.64
C PHE A 39 0.30 -2.32 -22.82
N PRO A 40 -0.07 -1.05 -22.63
CA PRO A 40 -0.36 -0.40 -21.36
C PRO A 40 -1.80 -0.56 -20.83
N SER A 41 -1.97 -0.49 -19.51
CA SER A 41 -3.24 -0.29 -18.80
C SER A 41 -3.67 1.19 -18.78
N ALA A 42 -4.80 1.51 -18.15
CA ALA A 42 -5.42 2.83 -18.19
C ALA A 42 -4.57 3.95 -17.57
N HIS A 43 -3.91 3.69 -16.44
CA HIS A 43 -3.12 4.68 -15.71
C HIS A 43 -1.91 4.06 -15.03
N VAL A 44 -0.97 4.90 -14.59
CA VAL A 44 0.30 4.44 -14.00
C VAL A 44 0.10 3.96 -12.57
N HIS A 45 0.65 2.81 -12.24
CA HIS A 45 0.70 2.29 -10.87
C HIS A 45 2.12 2.30 -10.33
N HIS A 46 2.24 2.46 -9.01
CA HIS A 46 3.45 2.20 -8.25
C HIS A 46 3.39 0.76 -7.74
N ILE A 47 4.34 -0.08 -8.15
CA ILE A 47 4.34 -1.51 -7.86
C ILE A 47 5.54 -1.89 -7.00
N VAL A 48 5.32 -2.74 -5.99
CA VAL A 48 6.33 -3.38 -5.15
C VAL A 48 6.08 -4.89 -5.05
N GLY A 49 7.08 -5.65 -4.57
CA GLY A 49 6.95 -7.08 -4.29
C GLY A 49 7.75 -7.98 -5.24
N GLY A 50 7.19 -9.15 -5.56
CA GLY A 50 7.85 -10.20 -6.35
C GLY A 50 8.10 -9.83 -7.82
N ASN A 51 9.19 -10.33 -8.40
CA ASN A 51 9.52 -10.12 -9.82
C ASN A 51 8.73 -10.98 -10.82
N ALA A 52 7.79 -11.81 -10.33
CA ALA A 52 6.82 -12.51 -11.18
C ALA A 52 5.78 -11.57 -11.81
N PHE A 53 5.78 -10.28 -11.42
CA PHE A 53 4.89 -9.23 -11.90
C PHE A 53 4.90 -9.10 -13.42
N ASN A 54 3.74 -9.23 -14.05
CA ASN A 54 3.54 -9.01 -15.48
C ASN A 54 2.07 -8.64 -15.76
N ALA A 55 1.72 -8.37 -17.02
CA ALA A 55 0.38 -7.93 -17.40
C ALA A 55 -0.77 -8.93 -17.10
N THR A 56 -0.49 -10.22 -16.89
CA THR A 56 -1.54 -11.25 -16.73
C THR A 56 -1.65 -11.82 -15.32
N MET A 57 -0.53 -11.97 -14.61
CA MET A 57 -0.46 -12.54 -13.27
C MET A 57 -1.28 -13.82 -13.06
N ASN A 58 -1.07 -14.80 -13.93
CA ASN A 58 -1.71 -16.11 -13.82
C ASN A 58 -1.00 -17.03 -12.82
N GLY A 59 -1.76 -17.93 -12.21
CA GLY A 59 -1.27 -18.96 -11.30
C GLY A 59 -0.70 -18.41 -9.99
N ASP A 60 0.09 -19.24 -9.30
CA ASP A 60 0.75 -18.87 -8.06
C ASP A 60 2.01 -18.04 -8.33
N VAL A 61 2.00 -16.77 -7.94
CA VAL A 61 3.17 -15.89 -8.06
C VAL A 61 4.27 -16.24 -7.05
N GLY A 62 3.91 -16.87 -5.92
CA GLY A 62 4.83 -17.33 -4.87
C GLY A 62 5.80 -18.40 -5.35
N GLU A 63 5.38 -19.23 -6.30
CA GLU A 63 6.21 -20.29 -6.89
C GLU A 63 6.97 -19.83 -8.14
N ARG A 64 6.56 -18.71 -8.77
CA ARG A 64 7.18 -18.20 -10.00
C ARG A 64 8.24 -17.13 -9.76
N ALA A 65 8.09 -16.34 -8.70
CA ALA A 65 9.03 -15.27 -8.39
C ALA A 65 10.36 -15.85 -7.90
N THR A 66 11.45 -15.17 -8.24
CA THR A 66 12.82 -15.55 -7.82
C THR A 66 13.43 -14.55 -6.85
N CYS A 67 12.86 -13.34 -6.77
CA CYS A 67 13.20 -12.33 -5.79
C CYS A 67 11.96 -11.48 -5.45
N THR A 68 12.07 -10.70 -4.38
CA THR A 68 11.09 -9.71 -3.95
C THR A 68 11.78 -8.44 -3.48
N THR A 69 11.15 -7.28 -3.69
CA THR A 69 11.63 -6.00 -3.15
C THR A 69 11.28 -5.80 -1.67
N CYS A 70 10.59 -6.75 -1.04
CA CYS A 70 10.20 -6.74 0.36
C CYS A 70 11.27 -7.26 1.31
N GLN A 71 11.30 -6.76 2.54
CA GLN A 71 12.20 -7.26 3.59
C GLN A 71 11.93 -8.74 3.93
N MET A 72 10.66 -9.18 3.86
CA MET A 72 10.27 -10.57 4.09
C MET A 72 10.65 -11.39 2.85
N ALA A 73 11.69 -12.21 2.97
CA ALA A 73 12.31 -12.91 1.83
C ALA A 73 11.44 -14.06 1.27
N GLU A 74 10.37 -14.41 1.97
CA GLU A 74 9.39 -15.42 1.58
C GLU A 74 8.07 -14.80 1.07
N ASP A 75 8.01 -13.48 1.01
CA ASP A 75 6.86 -12.74 0.50
C ASP A 75 7.08 -12.30 -0.95
N PHE A 76 6.57 -13.08 -1.89
CA PHE A 76 6.56 -12.74 -3.31
C PHE A 76 5.22 -12.17 -3.79
N SER A 77 4.37 -11.75 -2.85
CA SER A 77 3.14 -11.03 -3.18
C SER A 77 3.47 -9.78 -3.98
N ASN A 78 2.49 -9.27 -4.74
CA ASN A 78 2.58 -7.97 -5.36
C ASN A 78 1.55 -7.03 -4.76
N TYR A 79 2.00 -5.80 -4.53
CA TYR A 79 1.25 -4.72 -3.92
C TYR A 79 1.39 -3.51 -4.83
N TRP A 80 0.29 -2.93 -5.27
CA TRP A 80 0.35 -1.74 -6.09
C TRP A 80 -0.75 -0.74 -5.79
N THR A 81 -0.47 0.53 -6.06
CA THR A 81 -1.40 1.64 -5.89
C THR A 81 -1.36 2.51 -7.14
N ALA A 82 -2.38 3.36 -7.34
CA ALA A 82 -2.21 4.50 -8.24
C ALA A 82 -1.02 5.36 -7.78
N THR A 83 -0.29 5.95 -8.74
CA THR A 83 0.80 6.88 -8.41
C THR A 83 0.30 8.32 -8.39
N LEU A 84 0.89 9.14 -7.53
CA LEU A 84 0.56 10.55 -7.42
C LEU A 84 1.36 11.39 -8.44
N TYR A 85 0.71 12.41 -9.02
CA TYR A 85 1.32 13.42 -9.88
C TYR A 85 1.04 14.82 -9.33
N PHE A 86 1.98 15.73 -9.54
CA PHE A 86 1.79 17.16 -9.35
C PHE A 86 1.39 17.79 -10.70
N LYS A 87 0.22 18.41 -10.76
CA LYS A 87 -0.26 19.21 -11.90
C LYS A 87 0.12 20.67 -11.67
N HIS A 88 1.02 21.19 -12.50
CA HIS A 88 1.52 22.55 -12.38
C HIS A 88 0.39 23.58 -12.51
N PRO A 89 0.16 24.43 -11.49
CA PRO A 89 -1.03 25.29 -11.45
C PRO A 89 -1.19 26.26 -12.62
N THR A 90 -0.08 26.68 -13.25
CA THR A 90 -0.12 27.71 -14.30
C THR A 90 -0.01 27.18 -15.73
N ASN A 91 0.66 26.05 -15.97
CA ASN A 91 0.92 25.54 -17.33
C ASN A 91 0.29 24.17 -17.57
N GLY A 92 -0.32 23.57 -16.53
CA GLY A 92 -1.03 22.29 -16.62
C GLY A 92 -0.16 21.05 -16.80
N SER A 93 1.17 21.18 -16.88
CA SER A 93 2.07 20.04 -16.99
C SER A 93 2.10 19.19 -15.73
N TYR A 94 2.42 17.91 -15.87
CA TYR A 94 2.41 16.94 -14.79
C TYR A 94 3.83 16.52 -14.43
N HIS A 95 4.10 16.29 -13.15
CA HIS A 95 5.34 15.66 -12.71
C HIS A 95 5.02 14.54 -11.74
N ARG A 96 5.56 13.34 -11.96
CA ARG A 96 5.32 12.23 -11.02
C ARG A 96 5.91 12.59 -9.66
N VAL A 97 5.13 12.35 -8.61
CA VAL A 97 5.58 12.52 -7.22
C VAL A 97 6.22 11.21 -6.80
N GLN A 98 7.48 11.25 -6.41
CA GLN A 98 8.21 10.04 -5.99
C GLN A 98 7.83 9.67 -4.55
N PRO A 99 7.70 8.38 -4.21
CA PRO A 99 7.55 7.98 -2.83
C PRO A 99 8.86 8.21 -2.05
N ILE A 100 8.75 8.72 -0.83
CA ILE A 100 9.86 8.80 0.12
C ILE A 100 10.25 7.37 0.52
N PRO A 101 11.55 7.03 0.55
CA PRO A 101 12.01 5.76 1.10
C PRO A 101 11.44 5.49 2.49
N VAL A 102 10.91 4.27 2.68
CA VAL A 102 10.44 3.84 4.00
C VAL A 102 11.59 3.97 4.99
N GLN A 103 11.36 4.74 6.05
CA GLN A 103 12.35 4.94 7.10
C GLN A 103 12.63 3.62 7.84
N PRO A 104 13.84 3.43 8.37
CA PRO A 104 14.18 2.24 9.13
C PRO A 104 13.16 1.93 10.22
N LEU A 105 12.55 0.77 10.08
CA LEU A 105 11.77 0.06 11.08
C LEU A 105 12.69 -0.89 11.87
N LEU A 106 12.14 -1.52 12.92
CA LEU A 106 12.87 -2.53 13.69
C LEU A 106 13.27 -3.73 12.80
N GLY A 107 14.34 -4.43 13.21
CA GLY A 107 14.73 -5.70 12.59
C GLY A 107 15.51 -5.59 11.27
N GLY A 108 16.37 -4.57 11.10
CA GLY A 108 17.32 -4.50 9.97
C GLY A 108 16.67 -4.13 8.63
N SER A 109 15.87 -3.07 8.63
CA SER A 109 15.10 -2.62 7.45
C SER A 109 15.70 -1.38 6.77
N ASP A 110 16.93 -1.03 7.13
CA ASP A 110 17.67 0.10 6.58
C ASP A 110 17.92 -0.03 5.08
N GLY A 111 17.75 1.07 4.34
CA GLY A 111 18.13 1.16 2.94
C GLY A 111 17.05 0.78 1.94
N ALA A 112 15.77 0.81 2.32
CA ALA A 112 14.67 0.78 1.35
C ALA A 112 14.81 1.92 0.31
N LYS A 113 14.31 1.71 -0.90
CA LYS A 113 14.35 2.70 -2.01
C LYS A 113 12.94 2.99 -2.50
N GLY A 114 12.46 4.20 -2.23
CA GLY A 114 11.06 4.56 -2.44
C GLY A 114 10.14 3.56 -1.75
N GLY A 115 9.17 3.03 -2.50
CA GLY A 115 8.37 1.90 -2.04
C GLY A 115 7.27 2.28 -1.06
N LEU A 116 6.78 1.27 -0.34
CA LEU A 116 5.70 1.40 0.63
C LEU A 116 5.91 0.47 1.82
N THR A 117 5.21 0.74 2.92
CA THR A 117 5.17 -0.17 4.07
C THR A 117 3.97 -1.10 3.92
N VAL A 118 4.21 -2.40 4.06
CA VAL A 118 3.16 -3.43 4.07
C VAL A 118 2.92 -3.89 5.50
N TYR A 119 1.64 -4.08 5.82
CA TYR A 119 1.20 -4.68 7.07
C TYR A 119 0.36 -5.92 6.82
N TYR A 120 0.51 -6.91 7.70
CA TYR A 120 -0.44 -8.00 7.90
C TYR A 120 -0.79 -8.06 9.39
N THR A 121 -1.93 -7.51 9.79
CA THR A 121 -2.33 -7.53 11.21
C THR A 121 -3.42 -8.58 11.46
N GLN A 122 -3.30 -9.29 12.60
CA GLN A 122 -4.23 -10.34 12.97
C GLN A 122 -5.56 -9.78 13.52
N PHE A 123 -5.48 -8.68 14.25
CA PHE A 123 -6.63 -8.06 14.93
C PHE A 123 -6.50 -6.53 15.00
N ASP A 124 -5.63 -6.00 15.85
CA ASP A 124 -5.19 -4.60 15.82
C ASP A 124 -3.67 -4.55 16.05
N LEU A 125 -3.06 -3.37 16.15
CA LEU A 125 -1.62 -3.29 16.40
C LEU A 125 -1.21 -3.63 17.83
N SER A 126 -2.13 -3.65 18.80
CA SER A 126 -1.86 -3.88 20.23
C SER A 126 -2.20 -5.29 20.72
N LYS A 127 -3.01 -6.06 20.00
CA LYS A 127 -3.48 -7.39 20.40
C LYS A 127 -3.66 -8.28 19.18
N ASP A 128 -3.36 -9.57 19.32
CA ASP A 128 -3.57 -10.56 18.26
C ASP A 128 -4.97 -11.20 18.31
N ASN A 129 -5.56 -11.28 19.51
CA ASN A 129 -6.82 -11.94 19.83
C ASN A 129 -7.04 -13.32 19.16
N LEU A 130 -5.97 -14.07 18.91
CA LEU A 130 -6.01 -15.32 18.13
C LEU A 130 -6.82 -16.43 18.82
N ALA A 131 -6.84 -16.43 20.15
CA ALA A 131 -7.61 -17.38 20.94
C ALA A 131 -9.12 -17.29 20.66
N GLN A 132 -9.61 -16.09 20.31
CA GLN A 132 -11.03 -15.85 20.02
C GLN A 132 -11.31 -15.81 18.52
N ASN A 133 -10.37 -15.31 17.72
CA ASN A 133 -10.54 -15.11 16.29
C ASN A 133 -9.28 -15.59 15.56
N LYS A 134 -9.28 -16.86 15.14
CA LYS A 134 -8.20 -17.38 14.29
C LYS A 134 -8.21 -16.67 12.94
N VAL A 135 -7.01 -16.39 12.43
CA VAL A 135 -6.80 -15.75 11.14
C VAL A 135 -6.34 -16.80 10.14
N LYS A 136 -6.94 -16.82 8.95
CA LYS A 136 -6.53 -17.70 7.86
C LYS A 136 -5.77 -16.89 6.82
N ALA A 137 -4.55 -17.31 6.50
CA ALA A 137 -3.77 -16.75 5.41
C ALA A 137 -4.48 -16.98 4.07
N PHE A 138 -4.17 -16.11 3.11
CA PHE A 138 -4.73 -16.18 1.77
C PHE A 138 -4.22 -17.44 1.04
N PRO A 139 -5.04 -18.09 0.21
CA PRO A 139 -4.59 -19.18 -0.66
C PRO A 139 -3.84 -18.68 -1.91
N PRO A 140 -2.99 -19.51 -2.54
CA PRO A 140 -2.39 -19.21 -3.85
C PRO A 140 -3.40 -18.73 -4.90
N GLY A 141 -3.02 -17.70 -5.65
CA GLY A 141 -3.87 -17.08 -6.67
C GLY A 141 -4.92 -16.10 -6.14
N PHE A 142 -5.05 -15.95 -4.81
CA PHE A 142 -5.91 -14.96 -4.20
C PHE A 142 -5.50 -13.54 -4.60
N ARG A 143 -6.48 -12.73 -5.00
CA ARG A 143 -6.28 -11.31 -5.30
C ARG A 143 -7.50 -10.50 -4.87
N MET A 144 -7.27 -9.26 -4.48
CA MET A 144 -8.35 -8.33 -4.15
C MET A 144 -7.92 -6.90 -4.42
N THR A 145 -8.89 -6.03 -4.64
CA THR A 145 -8.68 -4.58 -4.73
C THR A 145 -9.41 -3.87 -3.60
N VAL A 146 -9.06 -2.61 -3.38
CA VAL A 146 -9.77 -1.73 -2.46
C VAL A 146 -9.84 -0.33 -3.05
N GLY A 147 -10.99 0.33 -2.89
CA GLY A 147 -11.24 1.63 -3.51
C GLY A 147 -11.69 1.50 -4.97
N ASN A 148 -11.86 2.65 -5.62
CA ASN A 148 -12.32 2.71 -7.00
C ASN A 148 -11.88 4.04 -7.65
N PRO A 149 -11.13 4.02 -8.77
CA PRO A 149 -10.68 5.24 -9.46
C PRO A 149 -11.83 6.16 -9.92
N ALA A 150 -13.03 5.62 -10.15
CA ALA A 150 -14.21 6.38 -10.55
C ALA A 150 -14.98 6.98 -9.36
N SER A 151 -14.56 6.75 -8.11
CA SER A 151 -15.27 7.22 -6.92
C SER A 151 -15.26 8.73 -6.79
N THR A 152 -16.44 9.32 -6.64
CA THR A 152 -16.68 10.76 -6.43
C THR A 152 -17.24 11.08 -5.05
N SER A 153 -17.40 10.07 -4.19
CA SER A 153 -17.93 10.19 -2.84
C SER A 153 -17.02 9.49 -1.84
N LYS A 154 -17.21 9.79 -0.55
CA LYS A 154 -16.40 9.21 0.54
C LYS A 154 -16.42 7.68 0.48
N ASN A 155 -15.24 7.07 0.44
CA ASN A 155 -15.06 5.62 0.56
C ASN A 155 -15.27 5.13 2.01
N HIS A 156 -15.28 3.81 2.18
CA HIS A 156 -15.24 3.18 3.50
C HIS A 156 -13.99 3.58 4.30
N ALA A 157 -14.02 3.33 5.61
CA ALA A 157 -12.88 3.59 6.48
C ALA A 157 -11.63 2.83 6.01
N GLY A 158 -10.47 3.49 6.07
CA GLY A 158 -9.19 2.89 5.72
C GLY A 158 -8.65 3.26 4.33
N LEU A 159 -9.33 4.13 3.59
CA LEU A 159 -8.78 4.85 2.43
C LEU A 159 -8.60 6.31 2.81
N SER A 160 -7.38 6.68 3.19
CA SER A 160 -7.17 7.96 3.88
C SER A 160 -5.84 8.63 3.57
N TYR A 161 -5.79 9.90 3.95
CA TYR A 161 -4.69 10.83 3.75
C TYR A 161 -4.26 11.45 5.07
N GLN A 162 -2.97 11.72 5.22
CA GLN A 162 -2.45 12.59 6.28
C GLN A 162 -1.43 13.55 5.67
N CYS A 163 -1.56 14.84 6.01
CA CYS A 163 -0.56 15.83 5.63
C CYS A 163 0.60 15.80 6.62
N MET A 164 1.79 15.39 6.18
CA MET A 164 2.95 15.30 7.07
C MET A 164 3.64 16.66 7.26
N THR A 165 4.04 16.93 8.51
CA THR A 165 4.84 18.11 8.87
C THR A 165 6.18 17.65 9.42
N GLY A 166 7.22 17.71 8.60
CA GLY A 166 8.47 16.99 8.87
C GLY A 166 8.19 15.49 9.04
N GLY A 167 8.72 14.87 10.10
CA GLY A 167 8.46 13.46 10.41
C GLY A 167 7.09 13.16 11.03
N ASN A 168 6.28 14.18 11.35
CA ASN A 168 5.03 13.99 12.09
C ASN A 168 3.85 13.79 11.14
N ARG A 169 3.06 12.74 11.38
CA ARG A 169 1.78 12.51 10.69
C ARG A 169 0.71 13.48 11.23
N GLY A 170 -0.01 14.14 10.33
CA GLY A 170 -1.16 14.99 10.70
C GLY A 170 -2.43 14.20 10.99
N THR A 171 -3.57 14.89 11.09
CA THR A 171 -4.89 14.25 11.24
C THR A 171 -5.22 13.38 10.04
N ILE A 172 -5.86 12.22 10.28
CA ILE A 172 -6.40 11.35 9.23
C ILE A 172 -7.62 12.02 8.58
N THR A 173 -7.60 12.14 7.26
CA THR A 173 -8.68 12.68 6.44
C THR A 173 -9.05 11.71 5.33
N ASN A 174 -10.28 11.77 4.84
CA ASN A 174 -10.74 11.00 3.68
C ASN A 174 -10.57 11.75 2.35
N THR A 175 -10.09 13.00 2.40
CA THR A 175 -9.81 13.83 1.24
C THR A 175 -8.32 14.18 1.19
N MET A 176 -7.85 14.49 -0.01
CA MET A 176 -6.52 15.06 -0.23
C MET A 176 -6.28 16.31 0.63
N PRO A 177 -5.03 16.61 1.01
CA PRO A 177 -4.70 17.79 1.80
C PRO A 177 -5.13 19.10 1.15
N THR A 178 -5.45 20.11 1.95
CA THR A 178 -5.84 21.45 1.45
C THR A 178 -4.73 22.49 1.59
N LYS A 179 -3.55 22.04 2.02
CA LYS A 179 -2.36 22.88 2.25
C LYS A 179 -1.08 22.10 1.96
N PRO A 180 0.03 22.78 1.66
CA PRO A 180 1.33 22.14 1.50
C PRO A 180 1.74 21.26 2.68
N CYS A 181 2.28 20.09 2.37
CA CYS A 181 2.76 19.11 3.36
C CYS A 181 4.29 19.06 3.31
N THR A 182 4.96 19.56 4.35
CA THR A 182 6.43 19.68 4.35
C THR A 182 7.14 18.33 4.45
N GLY A 183 6.46 17.31 5.00
CA GLY A 183 6.96 15.93 5.09
C GLY A 183 6.41 14.99 4.02
N GLY A 184 5.59 15.48 3.08
CA GLY A 184 4.91 14.64 2.10
C GLY A 184 3.43 14.39 2.39
N ILE A 185 2.75 13.79 1.42
CA ILE A 185 1.37 13.29 1.56
C ILE A 185 1.45 11.82 1.93
N PHE A 186 0.93 11.48 3.10
CA PHE A 186 0.82 10.11 3.58
C PHE A 186 -0.50 9.51 3.12
N THR A 187 -0.49 8.33 2.51
CA THR A 187 -1.70 7.62 2.07
C THR A 187 -1.77 6.24 2.68
N THR A 188 -2.97 5.85 3.10
CA THR A 188 -3.25 4.54 3.69
C THR A 188 -4.32 3.81 2.89
N HIS A 189 -4.11 2.52 2.66
CA HIS A 189 -5.08 1.62 2.02
C HIS A 189 -5.25 0.36 2.85
N HIS A 190 -6.35 0.24 3.60
CA HIS A 190 -6.73 -0.97 4.35
C HIS A 190 -7.65 -1.85 3.52
N PHE A 191 -7.26 -3.11 3.35
CA PHE A 191 -8.07 -4.09 2.66
C PHE A 191 -9.11 -4.74 3.59
N PRO A 192 -10.22 -5.25 3.03
CA PRO A 192 -11.21 -6.03 3.76
C PRO A 192 -10.64 -7.21 4.58
N PRO A 193 -11.01 -7.39 5.85
CA PRO A 193 -10.52 -8.46 6.73
C PRO A 193 -11.35 -9.75 6.70
N CYS A 194 -12.38 -9.83 5.85
CA CYS A 194 -13.27 -10.99 5.79
C CYS A 194 -13.37 -11.51 4.35
N TRP A 195 -13.33 -12.84 4.20
CA TRP A 195 -13.36 -13.55 2.93
C TRP A 195 -14.51 -14.56 2.90
N ASP A 196 -15.12 -14.80 1.73
CA ASP A 196 -16.19 -15.78 1.53
C ASP A 196 -15.76 -17.25 1.74
N GLY A 197 -14.44 -17.49 1.79
CA GLY A 197 -13.86 -18.80 2.03
C GLY A 197 -13.85 -19.73 0.82
N LYS A 198 -14.25 -19.22 -0.36
CA LYS A 198 -14.47 -20.00 -1.58
C LYS A 198 -13.73 -19.41 -2.78
N ASN A 199 -13.92 -18.13 -3.07
CA ASN A 199 -13.48 -17.52 -4.31
C ASN A 199 -12.11 -16.87 -4.14
N LEU A 200 -11.14 -17.21 -5.00
CA LEU A 200 -9.82 -16.56 -5.00
C LEU A 200 -9.88 -15.12 -5.53
N ASP A 201 -10.93 -14.82 -6.29
CA ASP A 201 -11.18 -13.55 -6.93
C ASP A 201 -12.67 -13.43 -7.27
N SER A 202 -13.16 -12.22 -7.51
CA SER A 202 -14.50 -11.95 -8.06
C SER A 202 -14.38 -11.06 -9.30
N PRO A 203 -15.41 -10.98 -10.18
CA PRO A 203 -15.34 -10.15 -11.39
C PRO A 203 -15.02 -8.66 -11.13
N ASP A 204 -15.33 -8.17 -9.93
CA ASP A 204 -15.04 -6.81 -9.46
C ASP A 204 -13.82 -6.76 -8.51
N HIS A 205 -13.17 -7.89 -8.26
CA HIS A 205 -12.06 -8.09 -7.33
C HIS A 205 -12.35 -7.70 -5.87
N GLN A 206 -13.61 -7.47 -5.50
CA GLN A 206 -14.01 -6.95 -4.19
C GLN A 206 -15.12 -7.80 -3.54
N SER A 207 -16.15 -8.22 -4.28
CA SER A 207 -17.35 -8.89 -3.76
C SER A 207 -17.11 -10.24 -3.08
N HIS A 208 -15.94 -10.87 -3.26
CA HIS A 208 -15.55 -12.08 -2.51
C HIS A 208 -14.96 -11.76 -1.13
N THR A 209 -14.77 -10.47 -0.82
CA THR A 209 -14.29 -9.96 0.47
C THR A 209 -15.29 -8.97 1.07
N TYR A 210 -15.16 -8.71 2.38
CA TYR A 210 -16.07 -7.81 3.07
C TYR A 210 -15.37 -6.96 4.12
N ASN A 211 -15.52 -5.64 4.03
CA ASN A 211 -14.94 -4.74 5.01
C ASN A 211 -15.89 -4.56 6.19
N THR A 212 -15.50 -5.04 7.37
CA THR A 212 -16.23 -4.79 8.62
C THR A 212 -15.71 -3.58 9.39
N VAL A 213 -14.55 -3.01 9.03
CA VAL A 213 -13.93 -1.89 9.74
C VAL A 213 -14.73 -0.60 9.53
N THR A 214 -15.02 0.10 10.63
CA THR A 214 -15.86 1.31 10.63
C THR A 214 -15.13 2.58 11.08
N SER A 215 -13.86 2.46 11.51
CA SER A 215 -13.03 3.60 11.93
C SER A 215 -11.64 3.53 11.32
N GLU A 216 -11.02 4.71 11.19
CA GLU A 216 -9.68 4.85 10.63
C GLU A 216 -8.58 4.27 11.53
N GLY A 217 -7.44 3.94 10.92
CA GLY A 217 -6.27 3.39 11.59
C GLY A 217 -6.36 1.87 11.80
N PHE A 218 -5.34 1.32 12.46
CA PHE A 218 -5.22 -0.12 12.73
C PHE A 218 -6.12 -0.55 13.89
N THR A 219 -7.43 -0.48 13.65
CA THR A 219 -8.45 -0.85 14.64
C THR A 219 -8.92 -2.28 14.44
N ASN A 220 -9.53 -2.83 15.48
CA ASN A 220 -10.11 -4.16 15.39
C ASN A 220 -11.30 -4.19 14.41
N ALA A 221 -11.23 -5.09 13.45
CA ALA A 221 -12.34 -5.46 12.59
C ALA A 221 -13.45 -6.23 13.36
N PRO A 222 -14.71 -5.75 13.36
CA PRO A 222 -15.86 -6.50 13.86
C PRO A 222 -15.99 -7.90 13.25
N LYS A 223 -16.76 -8.76 13.91
CA LYS A 223 -16.98 -10.16 13.50
C LYS A 223 -17.40 -10.23 12.02
N CYS A 224 -16.79 -11.16 11.30
CA CYS A 224 -17.13 -11.39 9.91
C CYS A 224 -18.58 -11.88 9.74
N PRO A 225 -19.31 -11.38 8.72
CA PRO A 225 -20.68 -11.80 8.46
C PRO A 225 -20.74 -13.24 7.92
N ALA A 226 -21.92 -13.85 7.96
CA ALA A 226 -22.12 -15.22 7.47
C ALA A 226 -21.83 -15.36 5.96
N SER A 227 -21.95 -14.28 5.17
CA SER A 227 -21.57 -14.26 3.75
C SER A 227 -20.06 -14.31 3.53
N HIS A 228 -19.26 -13.85 4.50
CA HIS A 228 -17.80 -13.77 4.43
C HIS A 228 -17.15 -14.33 5.69
N PRO A 229 -17.38 -15.59 6.06
CA PRO A 229 -17.15 -16.08 7.42
C PRO A 229 -15.67 -16.25 7.77
N VAL A 230 -14.75 -16.17 6.80
CA VAL A 230 -13.33 -16.41 7.02
C VAL A 230 -12.61 -15.12 7.34
N ARG A 231 -12.10 -15.00 8.58
CA ARG A 231 -11.19 -13.91 8.96
C ARG A 231 -9.83 -14.10 8.28
N VAL A 232 -9.40 -13.08 7.54
CA VAL A 232 -8.08 -12.99 6.90
C VAL A 232 -7.27 -11.86 7.56
N PRO A 233 -5.93 -11.83 7.41
CA PRO A 233 -5.14 -10.72 7.93
C PRO A 233 -5.59 -9.40 7.31
N GLN A 234 -5.61 -8.34 8.11
CA GLN A 234 -5.78 -6.98 7.58
C GLN A 234 -4.50 -6.58 6.85
N VAL A 235 -4.56 -6.63 5.52
CA VAL A 235 -3.50 -6.10 4.65
C VAL A 235 -3.62 -4.58 4.62
N THR A 236 -2.50 -3.89 4.79
CA THR A 236 -2.49 -2.41 4.71
C THR A 236 -1.26 -1.91 4.01
N PHE A 237 -1.44 -0.92 3.14
CA PHE A 237 -0.36 -0.18 2.52
C PHE A 237 -0.26 1.20 3.14
N GLU A 238 0.96 1.63 3.42
CA GLU A 238 1.27 3.00 3.79
C GLU A 238 2.36 3.55 2.87
N THR A 239 2.04 4.62 2.14
CA THR A 239 2.97 5.28 1.21
C THR A 239 3.11 6.75 1.58
N VAL A 240 4.33 7.28 1.55
CA VAL A 240 4.57 8.71 1.71
C VAL A 240 5.04 9.28 0.38
N TRP A 241 4.28 10.19 -0.21
CA TRP A 241 4.61 10.85 -1.46
C TRP A 241 5.41 12.14 -1.19
N ASP A 242 6.60 12.26 -1.77
CA ASP A 242 7.51 13.39 -1.58
C ASP A 242 6.99 14.65 -2.29
N THR A 243 6.15 15.41 -1.59
CA THR A 243 5.63 16.68 -2.11
C THR A 243 6.56 17.86 -1.89
N SER A 244 7.71 17.66 -1.22
CA SER A 244 8.57 18.75 -0.73
C SER A 244 9.02 19.69 -1.86
N LYS A 245 9.38 19.11 -3.01
CA LYS A 245 9.86 19.82 -4.21
C LYS A 245 8.80 20.69 -4.88
N PHE A 246 7.52 20.45 -4.59
CA PHE A 246 6.39 21.15 -5.19
C PHE A 246 5.75 22.17 -4.25
N ASN A 247 6.11 22.16 -2.96
CA ASN A 247 5.50 23.01 -1.95
C ASN A 247 5.62 24.51 -2.27
N SER A 248 6.73 24.95 -2.88
CA SER A 248 6.91 26.35 -3.31
C SER A 248 6.07 26.73 -4.54
N MET A 249 5.53 25.74 -5.26
CA MET A 249 4.64 25.92 -6.41
C MET A 249 3.15 25.81 -6.03
N TRP A 250 2.85 25.44 -4.77
CA TRP A 250 1.49 25.37 -4.25
C TRP A 250 1.22 26.57 -3.33
N ASN A 251 0.55 27.58 -3.90
CA ASN A 251 0.13 28.75 -3.14
C ASN A 251 -0.90 28.37 -2.08
N ASN A 252 -0.76 28.90 -0.87
CA ASN A 252 -1.72 28.68 0.20
C ASN A 252 -3.12 29.18 -0.23
N GLY A 253 -4.15 28.35 -0.04
CA GLY A 253 -5.53 28.64 -0.47
C GLY A 253 -5.85 28.32 -1.93
N ALA A 254 -4.87 27.93 -2.75
CA ALA A 254 -5.13 27.40 -4.08
C ALA A 254 -5.67 25.95 -4.01
N PRO A 255 -6.45 25.50 -5.02
CA PRO A 255 -6.84 24.10 -5.13
C PRO A 255 -5.63 23.17 -5.04
N ASN A 256 -5.84 21.96 -4.49
CA ASN A 256 -4.77 20.99 -4.39
C ASN A 256 -4.26 20.62 -5.80
N PRO A 257 -2.95 20.79 -6.10
CA PRO A 257 -2.36 20.48 -7.39
C PRO A 257 -1.99 19.00 -7.56
N PHE A 258 -2.13 18.19 -6.53
CA PHE A 258 -1.84 16.77 -6.56
C PHE A 258 -3.05 15.98 -7.06
N VAL A 259 -2.80 15.14 -8.05
CA VAL A 259 -3.80 14.31 -8.71
C VAL A 259 -3.30 12.87 -8.78
N TRP A 260 -4.22 11.91 -8.79
CA TRP A 260 -3.85 10.53 -9.11
C TRP A 260 -3.49 10.40 -10.59
N SER A 261 -2.84 9.30 -10.97
CA SER A 261 -2.41 9.00 -12.35
C SER A 261 -3.53 8.92 -13.39
N PHE A 262 -4.79 9.05 -12.95
CA PHE A 262 -6.01 9.10 -13.77
C PHE A 262 -6.82 10.40 -13.57
N GLU A 263 -6.24 11.42 -12.92
CA GLU A 263 -6.86 12.63 -12.34
C GLU A 263 -7.98 12.37 -11.32
N GLY A 264 -9.02 11.65 -11.72
CA GLY A 264 -10.15 11.26 -10.88
C GLY A 264 -10.88 12.46 -10.27
N SER A 265 -11.54 12.22 -9.14
CA SER A 265 -12.14 13.30 -8.36
C SER A 265 -11.06 14.17 -7.70
N SER A 266 -11.20 15.49 -7.78
CA SER A 266 -10.34 16.48 -7.11
C SER A 266 -10.30 16.36 -5.58
N THR A 267 -11.26 15.63 -5.00
CA THR A 267 -11.30 15.30 -3.56
C THR A 267 -10.27 14.23 -3.17
N GLY A 268 -9.81 13.41 -4.12
CA GLY A 268 -9.01 12.21 -3.86
C GLY A 268 -9.81 10.95 -3.57
N TYR A 269 -11.14 10.97 -3.66
CA TYR A 269 -11.94 9.76 -3.42
C TYR A 269 -11.64 8.60 -4.39
N GLY A 270 -11.03 8.87 -5.54
CA GLY A 270 -10.62 7.83 -6.49
C GLY A 270 -9.51 6.90 -6.00
N THR A 271 -8.88 7.15 -4.85
CA THR A 271 -7.73 6.33 -4.40
C THR A 271 -8.07 4.85 -4.30
N HIS A 272 -7.15 4.01 -4.77
CA HIS A 272 -7.29 2.57 -4.75
C HIS A 272 -5.95 1.88 -4.61
N ALA A 273 -6.02 0.60 -4.26
CA ALA A 273 -4.88 -0.28 -4.18
C ALA A 273 -5.27 -1.70 -4.53
N ASP A 274 -4.27 -2.48 -4.89
CA ASP A 274 -4.42 -3.81 -5.43
C ASP A 274 -3.43 -4.76 -4.77
N TYR A 275 -3.90 -5.98 -4.52
CA TYR A 275 -3.15 -7.00 -3.83
C TYR A 275 -3.25 -8.34 -4.56
N MET A 276 -2.11 -8.99 -4.75
CA MET A 276 -2.04 -10.39 -5.14
C MET A 276 -1.16 -11.16 -4.18
N PHE A 277 -1.72 -12.22 -3.58
CA PHE A 277 -1.01 -13.06 -2.64
C PHE A 277 0.08 -13.90 -3.30
N GLY A 278 1.25 -13.94 -2.67
CA GLY A 278 2.42 -14.67 -3.14
C GLY A 278 3.36 -15.13 -2.04
N TRP A 279 2.90 -15.32 -0.81
CA TRP A 279 3.78 -15.88 0.23
C TRP A 279 4.10 -17.33 -0.08
N LYS A 280 5.37 -17.71 0.12
CA LYS A 280 5.85 -19.06 -0.12
C LYS A 280 5.25 -20.05 0.88
N GLY A 281 4.64 -21.11 0.36
CA GLY A 281 4.09 -22.21 1.18
C GLY A 281 3.15 -21.71 2.28
N ASP A 282 3.43 -22.11 3.53
CA ASP A 282 2.65 -21.75 4.71
C ASP A 282 3.30 -20.63 5.56
N SER A 283 4.31 -19.91 5.04
CA SER A 283 5.07 -18.91 5.81
C SER A 283 4.18 -17.83 6.42
N LEU A 284 3.21 -17.30 5.66
CA LEU A 284 2.27 -16.32 6.21
C LEU A 284 1.35 -16.94 7.28
N GLN A 285 0.86 -18.16 7.08
CA GLN A 285 0.00 -18.80 8.08
C GLN A 285 0.76 -19.03 9.39
N LYS A 286 2.01 -19.52 9.33
CA LYS A 286 2.89 -19.67 10.49
C LYS A 286 3.08 -18.36 11.25
N ALA A 287 3.22 -17.25 10.52
CA ALA A 287 3.32 -15.92 11.10
C ALA A 287 2.01 -15.51 11.79
N MET A 288 0.88 -15.72 11.12
CA MET A 288 -0.44 -15.33 11.60
C MET A 288 -0.99 -16.24 12.71
N ASP A 289 -0.41 -17.42 12.92
CA ASP A 289 -0.72 -18.29 14.07
C ASP A 289 0.09 -17.94 15.32
N LYS A 290 1.11 -17.08 15.20
CA LYS A 290 1.98 -16.71 16.31
C LYS A 290 1.35 -15.59 17.14
N SER A 291 1.09 -15.87 18.41
CA SER A 291 0.71 -14.84 19.39
C SER A 291 1.87 -13.90 19.68
N GLU A 292 1.56 -12.65 19.98
CA GLU A 292 2.50 -11.54 20.17
C GLU A 292 3.43 -11.34 18.95
N CYS A 293 2.92 -11.68 17.76
CA CYS A 293 3.62 -11.48 16.51
C CYS A 293 3.89 -9.98 16.32
N PHE A 294 5.12 -9.53 16.54
CA PHE A 294 5.53 -8.19 16.14
C PHE A 294 6.96 -8.17 15.62
N TYR A 295 7.14 -7.70 14.39
CA TYR A 295 8.42 -7.72 13.67
C TYR A 295 9.13 -9.09 13.71
N ASP A 296 10.18 -9.22 14.52
CA ASP A 296 10.97 -10.45 14.71
C ASP A 296 10.24 -11.51 15.54
N GLY A 297 9.16 -11.13 16.25
CA GLY A 297 8.36 -12.01 17.10
C GLY A 297 7.34 -12.89 16.36
N CYS A 298 7.14 -12.67 15.05
CA CYS A 298 6.15 -13.37 14.23
C CYS A 298 6.59 -14.78 13.78
N GLY A 299 7.42 -15.46 14.57
CA GLY A 299 8.02 -16.74 14.21
C GLY A 299 9.22 -16.58 13.26
N SER A 300 9.74 -17.71 12.77
CA SER A 300 10.97 -17.78 11.97
C SER A 300 10.76 -17.38 10.50
N ILE A 301 10.11 -16.23 10.25
CA ILE A 301 10.01 -15.69 8.89
C ILE A 301 11.41 -15.29 8.42
N LYS A 302 11.80 -15.80 7.25
CA LYS A 302 13.09 -15.43 6.68
C LYS A 302 13.06 -13.98 6.20
N LYS A 303 14.01 -13.18 6.68
CA LYS A 303 14.24 -11.80 6.24
C LYS A 303 15.44 -11.71 5.31
N GLN A 304 15.47 -10.65 4.51
CA GLN A 304 16.63 -10.22 3.74
C GLN A 304 16.96 -8.77 4.05
N GLN A 305 18.22 -8.41 3.86
CA GLN A 305 18.66 -7.02 3.94
C GLN A 305 18.10 -6.24 2.75
N MET A 306 17.75 -4.96 2.94
CA MET A 306 17.16 -4.18 1.84
C MET A 306 18.13 -3.97 0.68
N ASN A 307 19.45 -4.02 0.89
CA ASN A 307 20.42 -3.99 -0.21
C ASN A 307 20.30 -5.22 -1.15
N VAL A 308 19.85 -6.37 -0.66
CA VAL A 308 19.52 -7.56 -1.45
C VAL A 308 18.17 -7.37 -2.11
N ALA A 309 17.15 -6.96 -1.35
CA ALA A 309 15.80 -6.71 -1.87
C ALA A 309 15.80 -5.69 -3.03
N ASN A 310 16.64 -4.65 -2.92
CA ASN A 310 16.82 -3.60 -3.92
C ASN A 310 17.45 -4.08 -5.25
N GLN A 311 17.98 -5.30 -5.31
CA GLN A 311 18.47 -5.90 -6.56
C GLN A 311 17.34 -6.53 -7.36
N CYS A 312 16.16 -6.72 -6.76
CA CYS A 312 15.03 -7.29 -7.44
C CYS A 312 14.43 -6.29 -8.44
N THR A 313 14.36 -6.71 -9.70
CA THR A 313 13.87 -5.88 -10.81
C THR A 313 12.87 -6.66 -11.64
N VAL A 314 12.01 -5.92 -12.33
CA VAL A 314 11.12 -6.45 -13.37
C VAL A 314 11.41 -5.71 -14.69
N LYS A 315 11.10 -6.36 -15.81
CA LYS A 315 11.17 -5.74 -17.13
C LYS A 315 10.27 -4.49 -17.19
N ASP A 316 10.72 -3.46 -17.89
CA ASP A 316 9.84 -2.41 -18.39
C ASP A 316 9.08 -2.95 -19.61
N PHE A 317 7.79 -3.21 -19.44
CA PHE A 317 6.91 -3.75 -20.47
C PHE A 317 6.31 -2.67 -21.36
N VAL A 318 6.19 -1.44 -20.85
CA VAL A 318 5.48 -0.36 -21.55
C VAL A 318 6.46 0.55 -22.30
N GLY A 319 7.62 0.86 -21.72
CA GLY A 319 8.64 1.68 -22.38
C GLY A 319 8.21 3.13 -22.62
N GLU A 320 7.35 3.69 -21.76
CA GLU A 320 6.85 5.06 -21.86
C GLU A 320 7.45 5.99 -20.79
N GLN A 321 7.46 7.29 -21.08
CA GLN A 321 7.90 8.29 -20.11
C GLN A 321 6.83 8.51 -19.04
N THR A 322 7.09 8.06 -17.81
CA THR A 322 6.17 8.25 -16.67
C THR A 322 6.65 9.28 -15.64
N ASP A 323 7.81 9.90 -15.84
CA ASP A 323 8.43 10.86 -14.91
C ASP A 323 9.03 12.07 -15.65
N GLY A 324 9.37 13.11 -14.89
CA GLY A 324 9.70 14.44 -15.42
C GLY A 324 8.45 15.27 -15.69
N TRP A 325 8.62 16.44 -16.30
CA TRP A 325 7.51 17.28 -16.72
C TRP A 325 6.86 16.75 -18.01
N LEU A 326 5.65 16.24 -17.87
CA LEU A 326 4.81 15.69 -18.93
C LEU A 326 3.74 16.70 -19.34
N LYS A 327 3.37 16.74 -20.62
CA LYS A 327 2.27 17.61 -21.09
C LYS A 327 0.89 17.10 -20.66
N GLU A 328 0.78 15.80 -20.46
CA GLU A 328 -0.42 15.06 -20.10
C GLU A 328 -0.05 13.86 -19.24
N LEU A 329 -1.01 13.30 -18.51
CA LEU A 329 -0.80 12.05 -17.79
C LEU A 329 -0.66 10.88 -18.77
N PRO A 330 0.26 9.92 -18.53
CA PRO A 330 0.34 8.71 -19.35
C PRO A 330 -1.00 7.98 -19.37
N GLY A 331 -1.51 7.70 -20.57
CA GLY A 331 -2.82 7.07 -20.78
C GLY A 331 -4.00 8.02 -20.91
N MET A 332 -3.80 9.34 -20.76
CA MET A 332 -4.85 10.36 -20.87
C MET A 332 -4.69 11.29 -22.07
N ALA A 333 -4.00 10.82 -23.13
CA ALA A 333 -3.84 11.61 -24.35
C ALA A 333 -5.20 12.08 -24.88
N MET A 334 -5.28 13.38 -25.18
CA MET A 334 -6.47 13.98 -25.79
C MET A 334 -6.73 13.28 -27.13
N ALA A 335 -7.88 12.62 -27.25
CA ALA A 335 -8.40 12.12 -28.52
C ALA A 335 -8.64 13.26 -29.51
#